data_AF-A0A6A8G7L7-F1
#
_entry.id   AF-A0A6A8G7L7-F1
#
_cell.length_a   1.000
_cell.length_b   1.000
_cell.length_c   1.000
_cell.angle_alpha   90.00
_cell.angle_beta   90.00
_cell.angle_gamma   90.00
#
_symmetry.space_group_name_H-M   'P 1'
#
loop_
_entity.id
_entity.type
_entity.pdbx_description
1 polymer ?
#
loop_
_entity_poly.entity_id
_entity_poly.type
_entity_poly.pdbx_seq_one_letter_code
_entity_poly.pdbx_strand_id
1 'polypeptide(L)'
;MTLSDIEIASFRDVFVRIKSELLVIDDSIITDRHHASNGNYVDTDPQNQIGGIIPAFSLSGWLRHGMECVVQRYGRTACHPGESNANFRKEGLYNRDLDAGYHPKGECLDEYEDGCVIFDLFGGFGNFPGNVMRRPIKFSPVRTSVDYTRGQAEGHYRRLNRNVVSRNEGDNREPLRNTEVDAVANLDGAWHLSFREVKPEFIGLLAEGVEYLNTHQTDFMHQLGGARNFGGGIVDCELVNPLYEESEFWRVFDRGKSNTNKMDTKDDEWAHDYLPEFQSALTERVETRQ
;
A
#
# COMPACT_ATOMS: atom_id res chain seq x y z
N MET A 1 -26.74 -9.81 -5.63
CA MET A 1 -26.73 -11.25 -5.28
C MET A 1 -25.95 -11.35 -3.97
N THR A 2 -26.54 -11.86 -2.89
CA THR A 2 -25.81 -11.94 -1.62
C THR A 2 -24.76 -13.05 -1.69
N LEU A 3 -23.49 -12.70 -1.55
CA LEU A 3 -22.38 -13.67 -1.53
C LEU A 3 -22.50 -14.59 -0.32
N SER A 4 -22.24 -15.88 -0.50
CA SER A 4 -22.20 -16.85 0.60
C SER A 4 -20.91 -16.72 1.42
N ASP A 5 -20.94 -17.18 2.67
CA ASP A 5 -19.74 -17.19 3.55
C ASP A 5 -18.56 -17.96 2.94
N ILE A 6 -18.85 -19.02 2.17
CA ILE A 6 -17.82 -19.82 1.49
C ILE A 6 -17.17 -19.03 0.36
N GLU A 7 -17.95 -18.27 -0.40
CA GLU A 7 -17.44 -17.38 -1.44
C GLU A 7 -16.61 -16.27 -0.82
N ILE A 8 -17.07 -15.64 0.26
CA ILE A 8 -16.33 -14.59 0.98
C ILE A 8 -15.00 -15.12 1.52
N ALA A 9 -14.98 -16.33 2.07
CA ALA A 9 -13.76 -16.95 2.59
C ALA A 9 -12.68 -17.19 1.52
N SER A 10 -13.06 -17.27 0.23
CA SER A 10 -12.10 -17.40 -0.87
C SER A 10 -11.26 -16.13 -1.10
N PHE A 11 -11.73 -14.97 -0.63
CA PHE A 11 -11.03 -13.68 -0.71
C PHE A 11 -10.06 -13.44 0.46
N ARG A 12 -9.67 -14.50 1.17
CA ARG A 12 -8.75 -14.40 2.30
C ARG A 12 -7.39 -13.86 1.91
N ASP A 13 -6.86 -14.31 0.78
CA ASP A 13 -5.57 -13.90 0.26
C ASP A 13 -5.80 -13.08 -1.01
N VAL A 14 -5.33 -11.84 -1.00
CA VAL A 14 -5.48 -10.90 -2.13
C VAL A 14 -4.13 -10.25 -2.44
N PHE A 15 -3.97 -9.85 -3.70
CA PHE A 15 -2.70 -9.33 -4.19
C PHE A 15 -2.91 -7.96 -4.79
N VAL A 16 -2.09 -7.00 -4.36
CA VAL A 16 -2.02 -5.69 -4.99
C VAL A 16 -0.80 -5.67 -5.89
N ARG A 17 -0.98 -5.43 -7.18
CA ARG A 17 0.14 -5.15 -8.07
C ARG A 17 0.68 -3.77 -7.73
N ILE A 18 1.99 -3.67 -7.62
CA ILE A 18 2.70 -2.42 -7.34
C ILE A 18 3.74 -2.23 -8.45
N LYS A 19 3.68 -1.09 -9.13
CA LYS A 19 4.71 -0.66 -10.08
C LYS A 19 5.26 0.68 -9.68
N SER A 20 6.56 0.84 -9.86
CA SER A 20 7.23 2.12 -9.67
C SER A 20 8.48 2.18 -10.52
N GLU A 21 8.56 3.20 -11.38
CA GLU A 21 9.77 3.51 -12.12
C GLU A 21 10.95 3.76 -11.18
N LEU A 22 10.69 4.44 -10.06
CA LEU A 22 11.71 4.81 -9.10
C LEU A 22 11.17 4.97 -7.68
N LEU A 23 11.62 4.09 -6.80
CA LEU A 23 11.29 4.08 -5.38
C LEU A 23 12.55 4.32 -4.55
N VAL A 24 12.66 5.47 -3.91
CA VAL A 24 13.80 5.87 -3.07
C VAL A 24 13.88 4.98 -1.83
N ILE A 25 15.07 4.43 -1.61
CA ILE A 25 15.47 3.59 -0.48
C ILE A 25 15.92 4.52 0.65
N ASP A 26 15.00 5.28 1.25
CA ASP A 26 15.25 5.93 2.55
C ASP A 26 14.94 4.92 3.68
N ASP A 27 14.48 5.37 4.85
CA ASP A 27 14.14 4.59 6.06
C ASP A 27 13.13 3.42 5.86
N SER A 28 12.70 3.18 4.63
CA SER A 28 11.55 2.36 4.26
C SER A 28 11.88 1.12 3.44
N ILE A 29 13.15 0.89 3.01
CA ILE A 29 13.56 -0.25 2.17
C ILE A 29 14.90 -0.82 2.67
N ILE A 30 14.94 -2.13 2.89
CA ILE A 30 16.13 -2.86 3.33
C ILE A 30 16.71 -3.55 2.11
N THR A 31 17.97 -3.27 1.76
CA THR A 31 18.67 -3.98 0.67
C THR A 31 19.56 -5.08 1.24
N ASP A 32 19.83 -6.14 0.47
CA ASP A 32 20.81 -7.18 0.89
C ASP A 32 22.27 -6.67 0.84
N ARG A 33 22.47 -5.34 0.71
CA ARG A 33 23.79 -4.69 0.71
C ARG A 33 24.34 -4.62 2.13
N HIS A 34 25.42 -5.36 2.39
CA HIS A 34 26.33 -5.00 3.49
C HIS A 34 26.86 -3.59 3.21
N HIS A 35 26.73 -2.67 4.18
CA HIS A 35 27.03 -1.22 4.14
C HIS A 35 28.47 -0.80 3.73
N ALA A 36 29.24 -1.62 3.01
CA ALA A 36 30.60 -1.33 2.59
C ALA A 36 30.70 -1.14 1.07
N SER A 37 30.28 0.02 0.54
CA SER A 37 30.93 0.71 -0.61
C SER A 37 30.02 1.74 -1.30
N ASN A 38 29.91 2.95 -0.75
CA ASN A 38 29.22 4.06 -1.42
C ASN A 38 29.90 4.59 -2.72
N GLY A 39 30.75 3.82 -3.42
CA GLY A 39 31.45 4.31 -4.62
C GLY A 39 31.64 3.33 -5.79
N ASN A 40 31.22 2.07 -5.70
CA ASN A 40 31.58 1.03 -6.69
C ASN A 40 30.35 0.45 -7.41
N TYR A 41 29.59 1.28 -8.12
CA TYR A 41 28.57 0.75 -9.03
C TYR A 41 29.22 0.28 -10.34
N VAL A 42 29.18 -1.03 -10.61
CA VAL A 42 29.62 -1.65 -11.86
C VAL A 42 28.50 -2.60 -12.29
N ASP A 43 27.98 -2.42 -13.50
CA ASP A 43 26.82 -3.14 -14.06
C ASP A 43 26.94 -4.68 -14.04
N THR A 44 28.18 -5.18 -14.06
CA THR A 44 28.54 -6.60 -14.10
C THR A 44 28.98 -7.15 -12.74
N ASP A 45 28.99 -6.34 -11.67
CA ASP A 45 29.36 -6.81 -10.34
C ASP A 45 28.28 -7.76 -9.80
N PRO A 46 28.63 -8.99 -9.38
CA PRO A 46 27.71 -9.89 -8.69
C PRO A 46 27.05 -9.27 -7.44
N GLN A 47 27.71 -8.30 -6.79
CA GLN A 47 27.15 -7.51 -5.69
C GLN A 47 26.13 -6.44 -6.15
N ASN A 48 25.93 -6.21 -7.44
CA ASN A 48 24.84 -5.34 -7.95
C ASN A 48 23.61 -6.15 -8.38
N GLN A 49 23.62 -7.49 -8.22
CA GLN A 49 22.44 -8.37 -8.30
C GLN A 49 21.69 -8.48 -6.95
N ILE A 50 21.85 -7.48 -6.09
CA ILE A 50 21.32 -7.46 -4.73
C ILE A 50 19.81 -7.21 -4.79
N GLY A 51 19.06 -8.21 -4.33
CA GLY A 51 17.65 -8.07 -4.00
C GLY A 51 17.47 -7.29 -2.69
N GLY A 52 16.24 -7.23 -2.24
CA GLY A 52 15.94 -6.58 -0.97
C GLY A 52 14.51 -6.79 -0.56
N ILE A 53 14.09 -5.99 0.42
CA ILE A 53 12.79 -6.07 1.05
C ILE A 53 12.23 -4.66 1.15
N ILE A 54 10.99 -4.47 0.73
CA ILE A 54 10.15 -3.33 1.08
C ILE A 54 9.37 -3.72 2.35
N PRO A 55 9.75 -3.23 3.55
CA PRO A 55 9.07 -3.48 4.80
C PRO A 55 7.55 -3.30 4.74
N ALA A 56 6.85 -4.21 5.41
CA ALA A 56 5.40 -4.15 5.58
C ALA A 56 4.95 -2.86 6.28
N PHE A 57 5.78 -2.25 7.13
CA PHE A 57 5.43 -1.04 7.87
C PHE A 57 5.17 0.15 6.94
N SER A 58 6.06 0.40 5.97
CA SER A 58 5.94 1.51 5.01
C SER A 58 4.73 1.32 4.11
N LEU A 59 4.55 0.12 3.56
CA LEU A 59 3.39 -0.24 2.74
C LEU A 59 2.08 -0.14 3.53
N SER A 60 2.11 -0.53 4.81
CA SER A 60 0.94 -0.48 5.67
C SER A 60 0.48 0.95 5.96
N GLY A 61 1.40 1.88 6.22
CA GLY A 61 1.03 3.27 6.48
C GLY A 61 0.38 3.90 5.25
N TRP A 62 0.95 3.63 4.08
CA TRP A 62 0.44 4.08 2.79
C TRP A 62 -0.95 3.51 2.46
N LEU A 63 -1.13 2.19 2.55
CA LEU A 63 -2.44 1.56 2.32
C LEU A 63 -3.50 2.08 3.30
N ARG A 64 -3.14 2.15 4.59
CA ARG A 64 -4.03 2.67 5.63
C ARG A 64 -4.48 4.09 5.28
N HIS A 65 -3.56 4.95 4.86
CA HIS A 65 -3.88 6.32 4.48
C HIS A 65 -4.89 6.39 3.32
N GLY A 66 -4.71 5.57 2.28
CA GLY A 66 -5.69 5.48 1.17
C GLY A 66 -7.09 5.06 1.65
N MET A 67 -7.17 4.06 2.52
CA MET A 67 -8.42 3.60 3.11
C MET A 67 -9.07 4.65 4.04
N GLU A 68 -8.27 5.41 4.78
CA GLU A 68 -8.76 6.51 5.61
C GLU A 68 -9.38 7.61 4.75
N CYS A 69 -8.75 7.96 3.63
CA CYS A 69 -9.30 8.93 2.68
C CYS A 69 -10.63 8.46 2.08
N VAL A 70 -10.78 7.16 1.79
CA VAL A 70 -12.07 6.59 1.35
C VAL A 70 -13.13 6.80 2.42
N VAL A 71 -12.90 6.39 3.66
CA VAL A 71 -13.85 6.59 4.78
C VAL A 71 -14.25 8.07 4.93
N GLN A 72 -13.30 8.98 4.80
CA GLN A 72 -13.56 10.42 4.87
C GLN A 72 -14.42 10.93 3.71
N ARG A 73 -14.30 10.33 2.51
CA ARG A 73 -15.16 10.64 1.36
C ARG A 73 -16.60 10.17 1.54
N TYR A 74 -16.83 9.13 2.35
CA TYR A 74 -18.16 8.75 2.82
C TYR A 74 -18.71 9.70 3.92
N GLY A 75 -17.98 10.78 4.25
CA GLY A 75 -18.43 11.78 5.23
C GLY A 75 -18.26 11.35 6.68
N ARG A 76 -17.45 10.33 6.95
CA ARG A 76 -17.17 9.82 8.30
C ARG A 76 -15.74 10.12 8.73
N THR A 77 -15.48 9.97 10.02
CA THR A 77 -14.13 10.15 10.56
C THR A 77 -13.38 8.82 10.60
N ALA A 78 -12.07 8.86 10.34
CA ALA A 78 -11.19 7.70 10.44
C ALA A 78 -10.53 7.60 11.83
N CYS A 79 -10.27 6.39 12.29
CA CYS A 79 -9.58 6.18 13.57
C CYS A 79 -8.14 6.70 13.50
N HIS A 80 -7.74 7.54 14.45
CA HIS A 80 -6.42 8.15 14.44
C HIS A 80 -5.28 7.10 14.61
N PRO A 81 -4.16 7.18 13.83
CA PRO A 81 -3.06 6.21 13.93
C PRO A 81 -2.35 6.18 15.28
N GLY A 82 -2.16 7.37 15.86
CA GLY A 82 -1.46 7.57 17.13
C GLY A 82 -2.40 7.69 18.33
N GLU A 83 -1.91 7.34 19.51
CA GLU A 83 -2.63 7.54 20.77
C GLU A 83 -2.59 9.01 21.22
N SER A 84 -3.61 9.45 21.95
CA SER A 84 -3.74 10.82 22.45
C SER A 84 -2.64 11.24 23.44
N ASN A 85 -2.04 10.24 24.11
CA ASN A 85 -0.98 10.37 25.11
C ASN A 85 0.41 9.97 24.59
N ALA A 86 0.57 9.74 23.28
CA ALA A 86 1.84 9.29 22.74
C ALA A 86 2.98 10.30 22.99
N ASN A 87 4.11 9.82 23.53
CA ASN A 87 5.28 10.63 23.91
C ASN A 87 5.89 11.47 22.75
N PHE A 88 5.51 11.17 21.50
CA PHE A 88 5.95 11.84 20.28
C PHE A 88 4.89 12.79 19.69
N ARG A 89 3.84 13.14 20.46
CA ARG A 89 2.87 14.16 20.05
C ARG A 89 3.59 15.49 19.82
N LYS A 90 3.88 15.80 18.55
CA LYS A 90 4.23 17.17 18.16
C LYS A 90 3.04 18.06 18.48
N GLU A 91 3.30 19.16 19.17
CA GLU A 91 2.28 20.12 19.57
C GLU A 91 1.49 20.59 18.34
N GLY A 92 0.16 20.64 18.46
CA GLY A 92 -0.75 21.01 17.37
C GLY A 92 -1.02 19.95 16.29
N LEU A 93 -0.13 18.97 16.09
CA LEU A 93 -0.29 17.96 15.02
C LEU A 93 -1.49 17.03 15.27
N TYR A 94 -1.64 16.54 16.49
CA TYR A 94 -2.76 15.68 16.86
C TYR A 94 -4.11 16.37 16.69
N ASN A 95 -4.24 17.62 17.15
CA ASN A 95 -5.49 18.37 17.03
C ASN A 95 -5.82 18.66 15.56
N ARG A 96 -4.82 19.00 14.76
CA ARG A 96 -4.98 19.18 13.32
C ARG A 96 -5.43 17.90 12.63
N ASP A 97 -4.90 16.76 13.04
CA ASP A 97 -5.34 15.46 12.52
C ASP A 97 -6.82 15.25 12.89
N LEU A 98 -7.27 15.59 14.11
CA LEU A 98 -8.70 15.52 14.47
C LEU A 98 -9.57 16.42 13.57
N ASP A 99 -9.16 17.67 13.36
CA ASP A 99 -9.85 18.63 12.48
C ASP A 99 -9.85 18.17 11.01
N ALA A 100 -8.92 17.29 10.62
CA ALA A 100 -8.79 16.73 9.29
C ALA A 100 -9.60 15.43 9.07
N GLY A 101 -10.62 15.19 9.91
CA GLY A 101 -11.52 14.05 9.74
C GLY A 101 -11.05 12.78 10.44
N TYR A 102 -10.34 12.91 11.56
CA TYR A 102 -9.99 11.78 12.42
C TYR A 102 -10.70 11.89 13.77
N HIS A 103 -11.09 10.75 14.35
CA HIS A 103 -11.51 10.67 15.75
C HIS A 103 -10.38 10.10 16.63
N PRO A 104 -10.34 10.43 17.92
CA PRO A 104 -9.41 9.84 18.88
C PRO A 104 -9.35 8.31 18.82
N LYS A 105 -8.14 7.77 18.78
CA LYS A 105 -7.92 6.32 18.71
C LYS A 105 -8.60 5.61 19.88
N GLY A 106 -9.44 4.63 19.57
CA GLY A 106 -10.17 3.83 20.54
C GLY A 106 -11.56 4.36 20.90
N GLU A 107 -11.90 5.61 20.57
CA GLU A 107 -13.25 6.17 20.84
C GLU A 107 -14.36 5.37 20.13
N CYS A 108 -14.07 4.86 18.93
CA CYS A 108 -15.01 4.00 18.20
C CYS A 108 -15.39 2.69 18.92
N LEU A 109 -14.64 2.27 19.96
CA LEU A 109 -14.93 1.05 20.73
C LEU A 109 -16.03 1.24 21.78
N ASP A 110 -16.40 2.49 22.08
CA ASP A 110 -17.47 2.78 23.05
C ASP A 110 -18.85 2.40 22.49
N GLU A 111 -19.01 2.44 21.17
CA GLU A 111 -20.27 2.15 20.47
C GLU A 111 -20.35 0.73 19.90
N TYR A 112 -19.22 0.18 19.43
CA TYR A 112 -19.15 -1.13 18.80
C TYR A 112 -17.92 -1.90 19.29
N GLU A 113 -18.10 -3.18 19.63
CA GLU A 113 -17.00 -4.03 20.14
C GLU A 113 -15.80 -4.11 19.17
N ASP A 114 -16.08 -4.10 17.86
CA ASP A 114 -15.05 -4.12 16.80
C ASP A 114 -14.57 -2.70 16.39
N GLY A 115 -15.21 -1.64 16.88
CA GLY A 115 -14.93 -0.26 16.51
C GLY A 115 -15.29 0.11 15.06
N CYS A 116 -14.71 1.21 14.56
CA CYS A 116 -14.89 1.61 13.16
C CYS A 116 -14.13 0.68 12.20
N VAL A 117 -14.46 0.69 10.91
CA VAL A 117 -13.84 -0.22 9.92
C VAL A 117 -12.31 -0.12 9.85
N ILE A 118 -11.73 1.08 9.98
CA ILE A 118 -10.27 1.27 10.02
C ILE A 118 -9.64 0.60 11.25
N PHE A 119 -10.31 0.68 12.40
CA PHE A 119 -9.82 0.08 13.64
C PHE A 119 -9.91 -1.45 13.58
N ASP A 120 -11.05 -1.99 13.14
CA ASP A 120 -11.24 -3.43 12.95
C ASP A 120 -10.18 -4.01 11.99
N LEU A 121 -9.90 -3.29 10.91
CA LEU A 121 -8.94 -3.73 9.90
C LEU A 121 -7.48 -3.66 10.37
N PHE A 122 -7.03 -2.53 10.94
CA PHE A 122 -5.62 -2.30 11.26
C PHE A 122 -5.24 -2.51 12.73
N GLY A 123 -6.20 -2.44 13.64
CA GLY A 123 -6.02 -2.55 15.08
C GLY A 123 -5.07 -1.52 15.69
N GLY A 124 -4.31 -1.96 16.71
CA GLY A 124 -3.21 -1.19 17.29
C GLY A 124 -3.56 -0.40 18.55
N PHE A 125 -4.63 -0.77 19.27
CA PHE A 125 -4.95 -0.31 20.62
C PHE A 125 -5.46 -1.50 21.44
N GLY A 126 -5.26 -1.53 22.76
CA GLY A 126 -5.93 -2.49 23.66
C GLY A 126 -5.74 -3.98 23.35
N ASN A 127 -4.60 -4.41 22.77
CA ASN A 127 -4.35 -5.76 22.27
C ASN A 127 -5.23 -6.22 21.08
N PHE A 128 -5.87 -5.30 20.34
CA PHE A 128 -6.55 -5.61 19.09
C PHE A 128 -5.53 -5.68 17.93
N PRO A 129 -5.27 -6.86 17.33
CA PRO A 129 -4.21 -7.03 16.35
C PRO A 129 -4.61 -6.61 14.92
N GLY A 130 -5.87 -6.20 14.71
CA GLY A 130 -6.47 -5.93 13.40
C GLY A 130 -6.80 -7.19 12.60
N ASN A 131 -7.46 -7.05 11.47
CA ASN A 131 -7.81 -8.16 10.58
C ASN A 131 -6.93 -8.29 9.33
N VAL A 132 -6.23 -7.24 8.88
CA VAL A 132 -5.33 -7.33 7.71
C VAL A 132 -3.87 -7.61 8.09
N MET A 133 -3.32 -8.68 7.54
CA MET A 133 -1.90 -9.02 7.56
C MET A 133 -1.24 -8.52 6.28
N ARG A 134 -0.19 -7.72 6.45
CA ARG A 134 0.58 -7.12 5.35
C ARG A 134 1.94 -7.82 5.27
N ARG A 135 2.21 -8.56 4.20
CA ARG A 135 3.54 -9.17 4.02
C ARG A 135 4.52 -8.14 3.46
N PRO A 136 5.80 -8.19 3.83
CA PRO A 136 6.81 -7.38 3.15
C PRO A 136 6.97 -7.87 1.70
N ILE A 137 7.39 -6.98 0.80
CA ILE A 137 7.67 -7.35 -0.60
C ILE A 137 9.15 -7.65 -0.72
N LYS A 138 9.50 -8.90 -1.04
CA LYS A 138 10.88 -9.23 -1.42
C LYS A 138 11.05 -8.91 -2.90
N PHE A 139 12.09 -8.18 -3.27
CA PHE A 139 12.40 -7.90 -4.68
C PHE A 139 13.74 -8.50 -5.11
N SER A 140 13.85 -8.78 -6.40
CA SER A 140 15.05 -9.33 -7.05
C SER A 140 15.25 -8.69 -8.43
N PRO A 141 16.49 -8.38 -8.84
CA PRO A 141 16.77 -7.97 -10.21
C PRO A 141 16.74 -9.14 -11.21
N VAL A 142 16.71 -10.39 -10.72
CA VAL A 142 16.66 -11.59 -11.55
C VAL A 142 15.21 -12.07 -11.66
N ARG A 143 14.54 -11.73 -12.76
CA ARG A 143 13.13 -12.05 -12.99
C ARG A 143 12.77 -13.53 -12.79
N THR A 144 13.66 -14.45 -13.16
CA THR A 144 13.43 -15.90 -13.01
C THR A 144 13.44 -16.40 -11.57
N SER A 145 13.91 -15.58 -10.61
CA SER A 145 13.85 -15.89 -9.18
C SER A 145 12.68 -15.24 -8.45
N VAL A 146 11.86 -14.45 -9.16
CA VAL A 146 10.70 -13.75 -8.59
C VAL A 146 9.50 -14.70 -8.57
N ASP A 147 8.92 -14.88 -7.38
CA ASP A 147 7.69 -15.63 -7.16
C ASP A 147 6.56 -14.70 -6.73
N TYR A 148 5.74 -14.26 -7.69
CA TYR A 148 4.64 -13.32 -7.43
C TYR A 148 3.58 -13.90 -6.49
N THR A 149 3.37 -15.22 -6.47
CA THR A 149 2.37 -15.87 -5.59
C THR A 149 2.76 -15.76 -4.12
N ARG A 150 4.02 -15.44 -3.85
CA ARG A 150 4.58 -15.20 -2.51
C ARG A 150 4.76 -13.71 -2.20
N GLY A 151 4.17 -12.82 -2.99
CA GLY A 151 4.25 -11.38 -2.79
C GLY A 151 5.64 -10.81 -3.08
N GLN A 152 6.25 -11.24 -4.19
CA GLN A 152 7.57 -10.77 -4.63
C GLN A 152 7.47 -9.80 -5.81
N ALA A 153 8.57 -9.10 -6.07
CA ALA A 153 8.70 -8.15 -7.16
C ALA A 153 10.00 -8.34 -7.95
N GLU A 154 9.94 -8.01 -9.24
CA GLU A 154 11.14 -7.62 -9.97
C GLU A 154 11.51 -6.19 -9.59
N GLY A 155 12.80 -5.91 -9.38
CA GLY A 155 13.26 -4.56 -9.09
C GLY A 155 14.78 -4.45 -9.17
N HIS A 156 15.27 -3.30 -9.60
CA HIS A 156 16.70 -3.08 -9.85
C HIS A 156 17.24 -2.01 -8.92
N TYR A 157 18.28 -2.35 -8.15
CA TYR A 157 18.98 -1.34 -7.39
C TYR A 157 19.66 -0.32 -8.33
N ARG A 158 19.51 0.97 -8.00
CA ARG A 158 20.13 2.11 -8.69
C ARG A 158 20.61 3.12 -7.66
N ARG A 159 21.70 3.81 -8.01
CA ARG A 159 22.11 5.04 -7.34
C ARG A 159 21.87 6.22 -8.24
N LEU A 160 21.23 7.25 -7.69
CA LEU A 160 20.89 8.47 -8.40
C LEU A 160 21.71 9.63 -7.86
N ASN A 161 22.15 10.50 -8.75
CA ASN A 161 22.64 11.82 -8.37
C ASN A 161 21.48 12.82 -8.38
N ARG A 162 21.20 13.47 -7.24
CA ARG A 162 20.11 14.43 -7.09
C ARG A 162 20.63 15.78 -6.60
N ASN A 163 20.22 16.84 -7.29
CA ASN A 163 20.34 18.19 -6.77
C ASN A 163 19.17 18.46 -5.83
N VAL A 164 19.47 18.66 -4.54
CA VAL A 164 18.52 19.22 -3.58
C VAL A 164 18.40 20.70 -3.87
N VAL A 165 17.23 21.11 -4.32
CA VAL A 165 16.92 22.48 -4.70
C VAL A 165 16.15 23.20 -3.60
N SER A 166 16.24 24.53 -3.57
CA SER A 166 15.37 25.33 -2.70
C SER A 166 13.90 25.05 -2.99
N ARG A 167 13.10 24.96 -1.91
CA ARG A 167 11.65 24.79 -1.98
C ARG A 167 10.91 26.14 -1.94
N ASN A 168 11.61 27.25 -1.73
CA ASN A 168 11.00 28.58 -1.77
C ASN A 168 10.70 28.97 -3.20
N GLU A 169 9.52 29.54 -3.44
CA GLU A 169 9.07 29.96 -4.76
C GLU A 169 9.98 31.04 -5.38
N GLY A 170 10.47 31.98 -4.57
CA GLY A 170 11.36 33.07 -5.02
C GLY A 170 12.78 32.65 -5.41
N ASP A 171 13.20 31.44 -5.04
CA ASP A 171 14.57 30.95 -5.28
C ASP A 171 14.69 30.17 -6.60
N ASN A 172 13.61 30.08 -7.40
CA ASN A 172 13.59 29.42 -8.72
C ASN A 172 14.24 28.03 -8.75
N ARG A 173 14.09 27.24 -7.66
CA ARG A 173 14.70 25.92 -7.49
C ARG A 173 16.23 25.94 -7.62
N GLU A 174 16.90 26.98 -7.10
CA GLU A 174 18.36 27.03 -7.04
C GLU A 174 18.93 25.76 -6.35
N PRO A 175 19.93 25.08 -6.95
CA PRO A 175 20.57 23.93 -6.33
C PRO A 175 21.33 24.30 -5.05
N LEU A 176 20.92 23.74 -3.92
CA LEU A 176 21.56 23.96 -2.61
C LEU A 176 22.69 22.95 -2.34
N ARG A 177 22.51 21.69 -2.77
CA ARG A 177 23.54 20.65 -2.66
C ARG A 177 23.27 19.52 -3.66
N ASN A 178 24.31 18.79 -4.03
CA ASN A 178 24.20 17.52 -4.74
C ASN A 178 24.34 16.37 -3.73
N THR A 179 23.49 15.35 -3.84
CA THR A 179 23.55 14.15 -3.01
C THR A 179 23.29 12.92 -3.86
N GLU A 180 23.96 11.82 -3.51
CA GLU A 180 23.64 10.50 -4.02
C GLU A 180 22.49 9.90 -3.20
N VAL A 181 21.53 9.27 -3.87
CA VAL A 181 20.37 8.62 -3.26
C VAL A 181 20.21 7.23 -3.85
N ASP A 182 20.03 6.24 -2.99
CA ASP A 182 19.78 4.88 -3.39
C ASP A 182 18.28 4.70 -3.71
N ALA A 183 17.97 3.94 -4.77
CA ALA A 183 16.62 3.70 -5.22
C ALA A 183 16.44 2.28 -5.79
N VAL A 184 15.22 1.76 -5.72
CA VAL A 184 14.77 0.61 -6.50
C VAL A 184 14.10 1.14 -7.76
N ALA A 185 14.66 0.84 -8.92
CA ALA A 185 14.10 1.20 -10.21
C ALA A 185 13.36 0.04 -10.86
N ASN A 186 12.39 0.39 -11.71
CA ASN A 186 11.57 -0.56 -12.49
C ASN A 186 10.95 -1.65 -11.61
N LEU A 187 10.44 -1.27 -10.45
CA LEU A 187 9.73 -2.18 -9.55
C LEU A 187 8.43 -2.62 -10.23
N ASP A 188 8.20 -3.92 -10.36
CA ASP A 188 6.92 -4.50 -10.80
C ASP A 188 6.72 -5.81 -10.02
N GLY A 189 5.69 -5.87 -9.20
CA GLY A 189 5.47 -7.03 -8.36
C GLY A 189 4.13 -7.10 -7.68
N ALA A 190 3.96 -8.18 -6.92
CA ALA A 190 2.77 -8.45 -6.15
C ALA A 190 3.03 -8.15 -4.68
N TRP A 191 2.10 -7.43 -4.05
CA TRP A 191 2.05 -7.28 -2.60
C TRP A 191 0.96 -8.18 -2.05
N HIS A 192 1.37 -9.15 -1.23
CA HIS A 192 0.43 -10.12 -0.66
C HIS A 192 -0.18 -9.61 0.65
N LEU A 193 -1.50 -9.47 0.63
CA LEU A 193 -2.35 -9.16 1.77
C LEU A 193 -3.17 -10.40 2.15
N SER A 194 -3.34 -10.62 3.45
CA SER A 194 -4.10 -11.76 3.95
C SER A 194 -4.97 -11.35 5.13
N PHE A 195 -6.23 -11.73 5.13
CA PHE A 195 -7.15 -11.42 6.22
C PHE A 195 -7.16 -12.55 7.27
N ARG A 196 -7.24 -12.17 8.55
CA ARG A 196 -7.48 -13.12 9.66
C ARG A 196 -8.92 -13.59 9.63
N GLU A 197 -9.84 -12.64 9.54
CA GLU A 197 -11.25 -12.82 9.28
C GLU A 197 -11.62 -11.97 8.06
N VAL A 198 -12.27 -12.58 7.07
CA VAL A 198 -12.70 -11.87 5.86
C VAL A 198 -14.12 -11.37 6.09
N LYS A 199 -14.32 -10.07 5.96
CA LYS A 199 -15.64 -9.44 5.94
C LYS A 199 -15.82 -8.70 4.60
N PRO A 200 -17.02 -8.67 3.99
CA PRO A 200 -17.26 -7.99 2.72
C PRO A 200 -16.79 -6.53 2.67
N GLU A 201 -17.04 -5.78 3.75
CA GLU A 201 -16.64 -4.37 3.88
C GLU A 201 -15.10 -4.18 3.83
N PHE A 202 -14.32 -5.18 4.24
CA PHE A 202 -12.85 -5.10 4.18
C PHE A 202 -12.34 -5.19 2.74
N ILE A 203 -12.98 -6.05 1.93
CA ILE A 203 -12.66 -6.19 0.51
C ILE A 203 -13.08 -4.92 -0.23
N GLY A 204 -14.26 -4.38 0.08
CA GLY A 204 -14.75 -3.11 -0.48
C GLY A 204 -13.80 -1.96 -0.17
N LEU A 205 -13.38 -1.83 1.09
CA LEU A 205 -12.45 -0.78 1.52
C LEU A 205 -11.07 -0.95 0.89
N LEU A 206 -10.60 -2.18 0.71
CA LEU A 206 -9.35 -2.45 0.03
C LEU A 206 -9.40 -2.06 -1.44
N ALA A 207 -10.44 -2.46 -2.17
CA ALA A 207 -10.60 -2.15 -3.58
C ALA A 207 -10.66 -0.63 -3.80
N GLU A 208 -11.51 0.07 -3.04
CA GLU A 208 -11.60 1.53 -3.12
C GLU A 208 -10.33 2.24 -2.66
N GLY A 209 -9.68 1.74 -1.61
CA GLY A 209 -8.44 2.33 -1.09
C GLY A 209 -7.28 2.21 -2.07
N VAL A 210 -7.14 1.07 -2.75
CA VAL A 210 -6.14 0.88 -3.80
C VAL A 210 -6.44 1.77 -5.01
N GLU A 211 -7.69 1.83 -5.45
CA GLU A 211 -8.09 2.71 -6.57
C GLU A 211 -7.85 4.20 -6.24
N TYR A 212 -8.14 4.61 -5.00
CA TYR A 212 -7.85 5.95 -4.52
C TYR A 212 -6.35 6.27 -4.61
N LEU A 213 -5.50 5.38 -4.11
CA LEU A 213 -4.05 5.57 -4.14
C LEU A 213 -3.52 5.62 -5.57
N ASN A 214 -4.02 4.77 -6.45
CA ASN A 214 -3.65 4.75 -7.87
C ASN A 214 -4.07 6.04 -8.58
N THR A 215 -5.29 6.53 -8.34
CA THR A 215 -5.79 7.79 -8.90
C THR A 215 -4.95 8.99 -8.45
N HIS A 216 -4.46 8.99 -7.20
CA HIS A 216 -3.72 10.11 -6.60
C HIS A 216 -2.21 9.86 -6.53
N GLN A 217 -1.68 8.91 -7.29
CA GLN A 217 -0.28 8.48 -7.18
C GLN A 217 0.78 9.58 -7.41
N THR A 218 0.41 10.66 -8.12
CA THR A 218 1.30 11.80 -8.38
C THR A 218 1.23 12.87 -7.29
N ASP A 219 0.17 12.86 -6.47
CA ASP A 219 0.01 13.78 -5.36
C ASP A 219 1.02 13.45 -4.27
N PHE A 220 1.83 14.44 -3.90
CA PHE A 220 2.92 14.25 -2.95
C PHE A 220 2.46 13.61 -1.63
N MET A 221 1.24 13.91 -1.17
CA MET A 221 0.66 13.37 0.06
C MET A 221 0.26 11.89 -0.02
N HIS A 222 0.17 11.31 -1.23
CA HIS A 222 -0.27 9.94 -1.45
C HIS A 222 0.82 9.05 -2.05
N GLN A 223 2.03 9.58 -2.23
CA GLN A 223 3.20 8.81 -2.65
C GLN A 223 3.64 7.84 -1.54
N LEU A 224 4.03 6.62 -1.93
CA LEU A 224 4.48 5.58 -1.00
C LEU A 224 5.65 6.09 -0.13
N GLY A 225 5.57 5.90 1.18
CA GLY A 225 6.58 6.37 2.13
C GLY A 225 6.30 5.95 3.57
N GLY A 226 7.32 6.04 4.44
CA GLY A 226 7.24 5.67 5.86
C GLY A 226 6.37 6.62 6.70
N ALA A 227 6.29 6.35 8.01
CA ALA A 227 5.39 7.03 8.94
C ALA A 227 5.45 8.58 8.85
N ARG A 228 4.51 9.16 8.10
CA ARG A 228 4.29 10.59 7.85
C ARG A 228 5.30 11.29 6.92
N ASN A 229 6.21 10.55 6.27
CA ASN A 229 7.07 11.07 5.20
C ASN A 229 6.63 10.45 3.87
N PHE A 230 5.65 11.07 3.22
CA PHE A 230 5.29 10.76 1.84
C PHE A 230 6.40 11.26 0.90
N GLY A 231 6.70 10.49 -0.16
CA GLY A 231 7.72 10.86 -1.14
C GLY A 231 8.81 9.81 -1.43
N GLY A 232 8.58 8.54 -1.06
CA GLY A 232 9.43 7.43 -1.49
C GLY A 232 9.32 7.18 -3.00
N GLY A 233 8.15 7.39 -3.61
CA GLY A 233 7.99 7.31 -5.07
C GLY A 233 6.54 7.36 -5.53
N ILE A 234 6.36 7.63 -6.83
CA ILE A 234 5.09 7.48 -7.54
C ILE A 234 4.88 5.98 -7.76
N VAL A 235 3.72 5.49 -7.38
CA VAL A 235 3.39 4.06 -7.43
C VAL A 235 2.07 3.88 -8.15
N ASP A 236 2.11 3.20 -9.31
CA ASP A 236 0.90 2.64 -9.90
C ASP A 236 0.52 1.39 -9.09
N CYS A 237 -0.75 1.28 -8.73
CA CYS A 237 -1.21 0.11 -8.00
C CYS A 237 -2.61 -0.34 -8.43
N GLU A 238 -2.84 -1.64 -8.31
CA GLU A 238 -4.08 -2.27 -8.77
C GLU A 238 -4.35 -3.49 -7.91
N LEU A 239 -5.60 -3.68 -7.48
CA LEU A 239 -6.01 -4.95 -6.89
C LEU A 239 -6.07 -5.99 -8.02
N VAL A 240 -5.16 -6.96 -8.00
CA VAL A 240 -5.20 -8.06 -8.97
C VAL A 240 -6.51 -8.81 -8.75
N ASN A 241 -7.28 -9.02 -9.82
CA ASN A 241 -8.61 -9.62 -9.74
C ASN A 241 -8.58 -10.90 -8.88
N PRO A 242 -9.24 -10.91 -7.72
CA PRO A 242 -9.18 -12.05 -6.81
C PRO A 242 -9.82 -13.33 -7.37
N LEU A 243 -10.59 -13.25 -8.46
CA LEU A 243 -11.17 -14.41 -9.14
C LEU A 243 -10.15 -15.16 -10.03
N TYR A 244 -8.96 -14.59 -10.24
CA TYR A 244 -7.93 -15.22 -11.06
C TYR A 244 -7.36 -16.47 -10.40
N GLU A 245 -7.22 -17.52 -11.20
CA GLU A 245 -6.47 -18.70 -10.81
C GLU A 245 -4.96 -18.43 -10.92
N GLU A 246 -4.13 -19.28 -10.31
CA GLU A 246 -2.68 -19.08 -10.26
C GLU A 246 -2.05 -18.80 -11.64
N SER A 247 -2.48 -19.53 -12.68
CA SER A 247 -1.96 -19.33 -14.05
C SER A 247 -2.34 -17.98 -14.68
N GLU A 248 -3.51 -17.45 -14.34
CA GLU A 248 -4.02 -16.15 -14.77
C GLU A 248 -3.29 -15.05 -13.98
N PHE A 249 -3.09 -15.26 -12.68
CA PHE A 249 -2.30 -14.39 -11.82
C PHE A 249 -0.85 -14.24 -12.33
N TRP A 250 -0.17 -15.33 -12.67
CA TRP A 250 1.17 -15.26 -13.29
C TRP A 250 1.18 -14.48 -14.61
N ARG A 251 0.09 -14.56 -15.38
CA ARG A 251 -0.05 -13.88 -16.66
C ARG A 251 -0.09 -12.36 -16.52
N VAL A 252 -0.62 -11.83 -15.42
CA VAL A 252 -0.63 -10.38 -15.11
C VAL A 252 0.78 -9.77 -15.14
N PHE A 253 1.79 -10.54 -14.74
CA PHE A 253 3.19 -10.14 -14.68
C PHE A 253 4.00 -10.54 -15.94
N ASP A 254 3.34 -11.13 -16.93
CA ASP A 254 3.96 -11.49 -18.21
C ASP A 254 3.73 -10.40 -19.26
N ARG A 255 4.69 -9.48 -19.39
CA ARG A 255 4.64 -8.35 -20.34
C ARG A 255 4.44 -8.77 -21.81
N GLY A 256 4.71 -10.03 -22.17
CA GLY A 256 4.50 -10.55 -23.52
C GLY A 256 3.09 -11.09 -23.78
N LYS A 257 2.21 -11.08 -22.78
CA LYS A 257 0.88 -11.69 -22.86
C LYS A 257 -0.21 -10.66 -22.52
N SER A 258 -1.24 -10.60 -23.36
CA SER A 258 -2.50 -9.92 -23.06
C SER A 258 -3.41 -10.82 -22.21
N ASN A 259 -4.49 -10.26 -21.66
CA ASN A 259 -5.56 -11.05 -21.07
C ASN A 259 -6.13 -12.09 -22.06
N THR A 260 -6.71 -13.14 -21.50
CA THR A 260 -7.49 -14.13 -22.26
C THR A 260 -8.97 -13.80 -22.11
N ASN A 261 -9.82 -14.27 -23.03
CA ASN A 261 -11.26 -14.08 -22.92
C ASN A 261 -11.84 -14.55 -21.57
N LYS A 262 -11.26 -15.60 -20.96
CA LYS A 262 -11.68 -16.08 -19.63
C LYS A 262 -11.33 -15.08 -18.52
N MET A 263 -10.17 -14.44 -18.61
CA MET A 263 -9.78 -13.37 -17.68
C MET A 263 -10.68 -12.15 -17.87
N ASP A 264 -10.94 -11.75 -19.12
CA ASP A 264 -11.83 -10.62 -19.40
C ASP A 264 -13.25 -10.89 -18.84
N THR A 265 -13.77 -12.12 -18.98
CA THR A 265 -15.04 -12.51 -18.34
C THR A 265 -14.99 -12.41 -16.82
N LYS A 266 -13.89 -12.80 -16.18
CA LYS A 266 -13.72 -12.65 -14.72
C LYS A 266 -13.57 -11.18 -14.30
N ASP A 267 -12.99 -10.34 -15.14
CA ASP A 267 -12.90 -8.90 -14.90
C ASP A 267 -14.29 -8.26 -14.96
N ASP A 268 -15.10 -8.65 -15.94
CA ASP A 268 -16.50 -8.23 -16.04
C ASP A 268 -17.30 -8.72 -14.83
N GLU A 269 -17.18 -10.00 -14.47
CA GLU A 269 -17.85 -10.60 -13.30
C GLU A 269 -17.44 -9.88 -12.00
N TRP A 270 -16.13 -9.66 -11.80
CA TRP A 270 -15.64 -8.90 -10.65
C TRP A 270 -16.24 -7.50 -10.59
N ALA A 271 -16.21 -6.76 -11.70
CA ALA A 271 -16.65 -5.37 -11.75
C ALA A 271 -18.17 -5.20 -11.58
N HIS A 272 -18.97 -6.13 -12.10
CA HIS A 272 -20.43 -5.98 -12.15
C HIS A 272 -21.17 -6.77 -11.07
N ASP A 273 -20.62 -7.91 -10.61
CA ASP A 273 -21.33 -8.82 -9.72
C ASP A 273 -20.74 -8.84 -8.30
N TYR A 274 -19.39 -8.80 -8.15
CA TYR A 274 -18.75 -8.93 -6.84
C TYR A 274 -18.42 -7.58 -6.19
N LEU A 275 -17.69 -6.70 -6.90
CA LEU A 275 -17.24 -5.42 -6.35
C LEU A 275 -18.40 -4.55 -5.83
N PRO A 276 -19.55 -4.43 -6.52
CA PRO A 276 -20.67 -3.64 -6.03
C PRO A 276 -21.26 -4.16 -4.71
N GLU A 277 -21.27 -5.48 -4.49
CA GLU A 277 -21.75 -6.08 -3.24
C GLU A 277 -20.79 -5.75 -2.07
N PHE A 278 -19.48 -5.81 -2.32
CA PHE A 278 -18.47 -5.42 -1.32
C PHE A 278 -18.53 -3.91 -0.99
N GLN A 279 -18.73 -3.06 -1.99
CA GLN A 279 -18.91 -1.61 -1.80
C GLN A 279 -20.21 -1.28 -1.07
N SER A 280 -21.29 -2.04 -1.33
CA SER A 280 -22.55 -1.89 -0.60
C SER A 280 -22.39 -2.25 0.88
N ALA A 281 -21.70 -3.35 1.18
CA ALA A 281 -21.39 -3.74 2.56
C ALA A 281 -20.48 -2.71 3.27
N LEU A 282 -19.50 -2.14 2.56
CA LEU A 282 -18.69 -1.04 3.08
C LEU A 282 -19.56 0.18 3.41
N THR A 283 -20.41 0.59 2.48
CA THR A 283 -21.31 1.73 2.64
C THR A 283 -22.19 1.53 3.87
N GLU A 284 -22.84 0.36 3.99
CA GLU A 284 -23.66 0.03 5.16
C GLU A 284 -22.84 0.10 6.45
N ARG A 285 -21.63 -0.47 6.48
CA ARG A 285 -20.77 -0.44 7.67
C ARG A 285 -20.40 0.98 8.08
N VAL A 286 -20.02 1.82 7.12
CA VAL A 286 -19.57 3.20 7.35
C VAL A 286 -20.74 4.11 7.72
N GLU A 287 -21.92 3.90 7.14
CA GLU A 287 -23.10 4.71 7.46
C GLU A 287 -23.71 4.35 8.82
N THR A 288 -23.72 3.06 9.17
CA THR A 288 -24.43 2.55 10.36
C THR A 288 -23.56 2.41 11.61
N ARG A 289 -22.23 2.33 11.49
CA ARG A 289 -21.31 2.03 12.60
C ARG A 289 -20.12 2.99 12.72
N GLN A 290 -20.31 4.26 12.33
CA GLN A 290 -19.23 5.25 12.27
C GLN A 290 -19.69 6.70 12.44
#